data_AF-A0A7C7PU56-F1
#
_entry.id   AF-A0A7C7PU56-F1
#
_cell.length_a   1.000
_cell.length_b   1.000
_cell.length_c   1.000
_cell.angle_alpha   90.00
_cell.angle_beta   90.00
_cell.angle_gamma   90.00
#
_symmetry.space_group_name_H-M   'P 1'
#
loop_
_entity.id
_entity.type
_entity.pdbx_description
1 polymer ?
#
loop_
_entity_poly.entity_id
_entity_poly.type
_entity_poly.pdbx_seq_one_letter_code
_entity_poly.pdbx_strand_id
1 'polypeptide(L)'
;MQAFFDKWVERLPWPLTAVDRAAGYQHRLSIWQMEVSLTHVFDRPMRGREFFEQVIRDNLDLGRPDRVQLIFGRQVRRNTPSRFATRVIQVGVLPSLHITYKHSGVKQYFKENRALRTETTINNPQDFDVGKDLSNWMYLRQLAAAINQRLLANERISQHCLLSAQGFFRVTEPTVAPSGQRAPGLRIGQPRVMALFAALCRFTPTLNGFRHRDLRPIVQDLLHVSPDDYSASQMTYDLRRLRFKGLIKRIDGTHRYIITTYGRRVAALMTKLHNRIFNVASLAFSDHTALPHPLAQAFKQIDDELAKLVSDAHLAPSKT
;
A
#
# COMPACT_ATOMS: atom_id res chain seq x y z
N MET A 1 17.99 -28.23 -7.17
CA MET A 1 18.98 -27.15 -7.40
C MET A 1 20.39 -27.63 -7.08
N GLN A 2 20.68 -28.07 -5.84
CA GLN A 2 22.01 -28.62 -5.49
C GLN A 2 22.43 -29.76 -6.42
N ALA A 3 21.64 -30.83 -6.53
CA ALA A 3 21.91 -31.95 -7.45
C ALA A 3 22.04 -31.54 -8.93
N PHE A 4 21.39 -30.46 -9.36
CA PHE A 4 21.53 -29.94 -10.71
C PHE A 4 22.89 -29.25 -10.88
N PHE A 5 23.29 -28.43 -9.91
CA PHE A 5 24.62 -27.82 -9.91
C PHE A 5 25.71 -28.89 -9.87
N ASP A 6 25.62 -29.85 -8.95
CA ASP A 6 26.62 -30.91 -8.77
C ASP A 6 26.85 -31.68 -10.09
N LYS A 7 25.78 -32.05 -10.80
CA LYS A 7 25.85 -32.69 -12.12
C LYS A 7 26.60 -31.86 -13.17
N TRP A 8 26.43 -30.54 -13.16
CA TRP A 8 26.98 -29.66 -14.19
C TRP A 8 28.38 -29.16 -13.86
N VAL A 9 28.69 -28.96 -12.59
CA VAL A 9 30.01 -28.49 -12.19
C VAL A 9 31.07 -29.56 -12.42
N GLU A 10 30.73 -30.86 -12.45
CA GLU A 10 31.62 -31.94 -12.90
C GLU A 10 32.00 -31.86 -14.39
N ARG A 11 31.20 -31.13 -15.19
CA ARG A 11 31.40 -30.97 -16.65
C ARG A 11 31.98 -29.60 -17.03
N LEU A 12 31.95 -28.65 -16.11
CA LEU A 12 32.44 -27.29 -16.28
C LEU A 12 33.75 -27.12 -15.49
N PRO A 13 34.57 -26.09 -15.78
CA PRO A 13 35.77 -25.83 -15.00
C PRO A 13 35.44 -25.70 -13.51
N TRP A 14 36.06 -26.56 -12.70
CA TRP A 14 35.81 -26.57 -11.26
C TRP A 14 36.46 -25.35 -10.59
N PRO A 15 35.75 -24.60 -9.72
CA PRO A 15 36.32 -23.44 -9.05
C PRO A 15 37.47 -23.76 -8.09
N LEU A 16 37.47 -24.98 -7.54
CA LEU A 16 38.50 -25.52 -6.64
C LEU A 16 39.52 -26.40 -7.40
N THR A 17 40.79 -26.30 -7.04
CA THR A 17 41.82 -27.18 -7.60
C THR A 17 41.71 -28.60 -7.02
N ALA A 18 42.46 -29.56 -7.59
CA ALA A 18 42.54 -30.90 -7.03
C ALA A 18 43.13 -30.90 -5.61
N VAL A 19 44.09 -30.00 -5.33
CA VAL A 19 44.71 -29.82 -4.01
C VAL A 19 43.68 -29.32 -3.01
N ASP A 20 42.85 -28.35 -3.39
CA ASP A 20 41.79 -27.82 -2.51
C ASP A 20 40.78 -28.90 -2.12
N ARG A 21 40.36 -29.72 -3.09
CA ARG A 21 39.42 -30.83 -2.80
C ARG A 21 40.06 -31.90 -1.91
N ALA A 22 41.33 -32.22 -2.12
CA ALA A 22 42.08 -33.15 -1.27
C ALA A 22 42.25 -32.62 0.17
N ALA A 23 42.36 -31.30 0.34
CA ALA A 23 42.36 -30.62 1.63
C ALA A 23 40.97 -30.50 2.29
N GLY A 24 39.91 -31.02 1.65
CA GLY A 24 38.55 -31.05 2.19
C GLY A 24 37.71 -29.80 1.90
N TYR A 25 38.18 -28.87 1.05
CA TYR A 25 37.36 -27.73 0.64
C TYR A 25 36.19 -28.18 -0.24
N GLN A 26 34.99 -27.71 0.09
CA GLN A 26 33.74 -28.02 -0.63
C GLN A 26 33.05 -26.73 -1.10
N HIS A 27 32.31 -26.81 -2.20
CA HIS A 27 31.46 -25.71 -2.64
C HIS A 27 30.16 -25.68 -1.84
N ARG A 28 29.63 -24.48 -1.63
CA ARG A 28 28.31 -24.26 -1.06
C ARG A 28 27.58 -23.22 -1.89
N LEU A 29 26.38 -23.55 -2.34
CA LEU A 29 25.57 -22.63 -3.13
C LEU A 29 24.98 -21.54 -2.23
N SER A 30 25.08 -20.30 -2.70
CA SER A 30 24.45 -19.16 -2.07
C SER A 30 23.57 -18.39 -3.06
N ILE A 31 22.53 -17.76 -2.54
CA ILE A 31 21.58 -16.96 -3.29
C ILE A 31 22.15 -15.54 -3.39
N TRP A 32 22.69 -15.22 -4.56
CA TRP A 32 23.16 -13.86 -4.87
C TRP A 32 21.99 -12.90 -5.11
N GLN A 33 21.02 -13.33 -5.93
CA GLN A 33 19.80 -12.59 -6.24
C GLN A 33 18.67 -13.58 -6.46
N MET A 34 17.46 -13.23 -6.01
CA MET A 34 16.24 -13.96 -6.30
C MET A 34 15.17 -13.01 -6.80
N GLU A 35 14.54 -13.37 -7.92
CA GLU A 35 13.40 -12.64 -8.48
C GLU A 35 12.16 -13.52 -8.47
N VAL A 36 11.06 -12.97 -7.97
CA VAL A 36 9.76 -13.64 -7.99
C VAL A 36 8.75 -12.71 -8.61
N SER A 37 8.22 -13.13 -9.75
CA SER A 37 7.24 -12.34 -10.52
C SER A 37 5.87 -12.99 -10.48
N LEU A 38 4.84 -12.15 -10.37
CA LEU A 38 3.43 -12.49 -10.56
C LEU A 38 2.90 -11.67 -11.74
N THR A 39 2.26 -12.33 -12.70
CA THR A 39 1.82 -11.71 -13.95
C THR A 39 0.32 -11.90 -14.13
N HIS A 40 -0.42 -10.81 -14.24
CA HIS A 40 -1.85 -10.83 -14.57
C HIS A 40 -2.01 -10.45 -16.04
N VAL A 41 -2.54 -11.38 -16.83
CA VAL A 41 -2.84 -11.16 -18.24
C VAL A 41 -4.28 -10.65 -18.35
N PHE A 42 -4.48 -9.52 -19.03
CA PHE A 42 -5.82 -8.95 -19.21
C PHE A 42 -6.46 -9.51 -20.49
N ASP A 43 -7.74 -9.84 -20.38
CA ASP A 43 -8.64 -10.14 -21.49
C ASP A 43 -8.85 -8.89 -22.38
N ARG A 44 -8.88 -7.71 -21.76
CA ARG A 44 -8.95 -6.39 -22.40
C ARG A 44 -7.72 -5.55 -22.05
N PRO A 45 -6.64 -5.63 -22.85
CA PRO A 45 -5.37 -4.99 -22.53
C PRO A 45 -5.42 -3.48 -22.28
N MET A 46 -6.24 -2.76 -23.06
CA MET A 46 -6.43 -1.32 -22.89
C MET A 46 -7.00 -0.95 -21.52
N ARG A 47 -7.96 -1.73 -21.01
CA ARG A 47 -8.50 -1.54 -19.65
C ARG A 47 -7.45 -1.82 -18.57
N GLY A 48 -6.61 -2.84 -18.79
CA GLY A 48 -5.48 -3.13 -17.90
C GLY A 48 -4.48 -1.98 -17.84
N ARG A 49 -4.21 -1.33 -18.97
CA ARG A 49 -3.35 -0.14 -19.04
C ARG A 49 -3.97 1.06 -18.32
N GLU A 50 -5.23 1.40 -18.61
CA GLU A 50 -5.96 2.47 -17.93
C GLU A 50 -5.97 2.28 -16.41
N PHE A 51 -6.24 1.05 -15.97
CA PHE A 51 -6.19 0.68 -14.55
C PHE A 51 -4.81 0.94 -13.95
N PHE A 52 -3.74 0.51 -14.62
CA PHE A 52 -2.40 0.67 -14.10
C PHE A 52 -1.94 2.13 -14.06
N GLU A 53 -2.33 2.95 -15.04
CA GLU A 53 -2.09 4.39 -15.01
C GLU A 53 -2.79 5.06 -13.81
N GLN A 54 -4.00 4.64 -13.45
CA GLN A 54 -4.68 5.08 -12.23
C GLN A 54 -3.98 4.59 -10.95
N VAL A 55 -3.53 3.33 -10.93
CA VAL A 55 -2.74 2.78 -9.82
C VAL A 55 -1.50 3.62 -9.57
N ILE A 56 -0.75 3.97 -10.61
CA ILE A 56 0.46 4.80 -10.49
C ILE A 56 0.12 6.16 -9.88
N ARG A 57 -0.91 6.85 -10.40
CA ARG A 57 -1.34 8.17 -9.90
C ARG A 57 -1.74 8.11 -8.42
N ASP A 58 -2.44 7.06 -8.00
CA ASP A 58 -2.88 6.88 -6.61
C ASP A 58 -1.75 6.51 -5.64
N ASN A 59 -0.61 6.07 -6.16
CA ASN A 59 0.46 5.44 -5.39
C ASN A 59 1.82 6.15 -5.52
N LEU A 60 1.87 7.38 -6.04
CA LEU A 60 3.11 8.17 -6.15
C LEU A 60 3.87 8.31 -4.81
N ASP A 61 3.14 8.32 -3.69
CA ASP A 61 3.71 8.41 -2.33
C ASP A 61 4.20 7.07 -1.73
N LEU A 62 4.16 5.93 -2.46
CA LEU A 62 4.54 4.61 -1.91
C LEU A 62 6.02 4.50 -1.45
N GLY A 63 6.85 5.48 -1.79
CA GLY A 63 8.29 5.49 -1.52
C GLY A 63 8.67 5.94 -0.11
N ARG A 64 7.71 6.33 0.73
CA ARG A 64 7.99 6.76 2.11
C ARG A 64 8.40 5.54 2.98
N PRO A 65 9.38 5.67 3.89
CA PRO A 65 9.98 4.54 4.63
C PRO A 65 8.97 3.64 5.35
N ASP A 66 7.91 4.25 5.88
CA ASP A 66 6.80 3.58 6.55
C ASP A 66 5.96 2.72 5.58
N ARG A 67 5.75 3.15 4.32
CA ARG A 67 5.02 2.35 3.32
C ARG A 67 5.85 1.18 2.80
N VAL A 68 7.16 1.39 2.67
CA VAL A 68 8.11 0.32 2.35
C VAL A 68 8.09 -0.76 3.45
N GLN A 69 8.07 -0.36 4.72
CA GLN A 69 7.94 -1.30 5.84
C GLN A 69 6.72 -2.23 5.69
N LEU A 70 5.59 -1.75 5.17
CA LEU A 70 4.37 -2.55 5.05
C LEU A 70 4.44 -3.57 3.92
N ILE A 71 4.93 -3.13 2.77
CA ILE A 71 5.03 -3.95 1.56
C ILE A 71 6.02 -5.09 1.81
N PHE A 72 7.16 -4.76 2.41
CA PHE A 72 8.20 -5.72 2.76
C PHE A 72 7.96 -6.46 4.09
N GLY A 73 6.99 -6.01 4.90
CA GLY A 73 6.65 -6.61 6.20
C GLY A 73 7.75 -6.49 7.26
N ARG A 74 8.55 -5.42 7.22
CA ARG A 74 9.75 -5.24 8.07
C ARG A 74 9.78 -3.88 8.74
N GLN A 75 10.18 -3.84 10.01
CA GLN A 75 10.31 -2.58 10.74
C GLN A 75 11.48 -1.75 10.22
N VAL A 76 11.22 -0.52 9.77
CA VAL A 76 12.27 0.46 9.41
C VAL A 76 12.56 1.32 10.64
N ARG A 77 13.79 1.25 11.16
CA ARG A 77 14.27 2.05 12.31
C ARG A 77 14.95 3.34 11.84
N ARG A 78 15.02 4.37 12.69
CA ARG A 78 15.65 5.69 12.41
C ARG A 78 17.09 5.59 11.91
N ASN A 79 17.81 4.54 12.32
CA ASN A 79 19.19 4.24 11.94
C ASN A 79 19.30 3.21 10.81
N THR A 80 18.21 2.89 10.09
CA THR A 80 18.27 1.95 8.96
C THR A 80 18.90 2.67 7.77
N PRO A 81 20.14 2.36 7.36
CA PRO A 81 20.76 2.99 6.20
C PRO A 81 20.03 2.44 4.97
N SER A 82 19.30 3.28 4.24
CA SER A 82 18.47 2.79 3.12
C SER A 82 18.07 3.90 2.15
N ARG A 83 17.91 3.53 0.89
CA ARG A 83 17.24 4.34 -0.14
C ARG A 83 15.81 3.87 -0.26
N PHE A 84 14.85 4.73 0.11
CA PHE A 84 13.42 4.52 -0.09
C PHE A 84 12.96 5.51 -1.14
N ALA A 85 12.52 5.03 -2.30
CA ALA A 85 12.04 5.90 -3.37
C ALA A 85 10.91 5.23 -4.13
N THR A 86 9.95 6.05 -4.55
CA THR A 86 9.04 5.71 -5.65
C THR A 86 9.40 6.61 -6.81
N ARG A 87 9.78 6.00 -7.93
CA ARG A 87 10.05 6.70 -9.18
C ARG A 87 9.02 6.25 -10.20
N VAL A 88 8.29 7.21 -10.75
CA VAL A 88 7.59 7.02 -12.01
C VAL A 88 8.56 7.43 -13.10
N ILE A 89 9.10 6.45 -13.80
CA ILE A 89 10.00 6.71 -14.93
C ILE A 89 9.10 6.95 -16.14
N GLN A 90 9.00 8.20 -16.58
CA GLN A 90 8.36 8.59 -17.84
C GLN A 90 9.42 9.10 -18.81
N VAL A 91 9.99 8.19 -19.60
CA VAL A 91 10.76 8.55 -20.80
C VAL A 91 10.52 7.46 -21.84
N GLY A 92 9.74 7.74 -22.88
CA GLY A 92 9.59 6.93 -24.11
C GLY A 92 9.06 5.48 -23.98
N VAL A 93 8.87 4.95 -22.77
CA VAL A 93 8.52 3.55 -22.48
C VAL A 93 7.49 3.51 -21.35
N LEU A 94 6.64 2.48 -21.38
CA LEU A 94 5.55 2.18 -20.45
C LEU A 94 5.87 2.58 -18.99
N PRO A 95 4.97 3.31 -18.30
CA PRO A 95 5.22 3.77 -16.96
C PRO A 95 5.42 2.57 -16.02
N SER A 96 6.24 2.73 -14.98
CA SER A 96 6.49 1.67 -14.00
C SER A 96 6.50 2.22 -12.59
N LEU A 97 6.08 1.39 -11.64
CA LEU A 97 6.13 1.63 -10.21
C LEU A 97 7.34 0.87 -9.65
N HIS A 98 8.26 1.58 -9.00
CA HIS A 98 9.36 0.94 -8.29
C HIS A 98 9.35 1.34 -6.82
N ILE A 99 9.51 0.37 -5.93
CA ILE A 99 9.54 0.57 -4.47
C ILE A 99 10.75 -0.19 -3.93
N THR A 100 11.65 0.52 -3.28
CA THR A 100 12.92 -0.04 -2.77
C THR A 100 12.89 -0.24 -1.26
N TYR A 101 13.47 -1.35 -0.79
CA TYR A 101 13.73 -1.67 0.62
C TYR A 101 15.16 -2.18 0.77
N LYS A 102 16.05 -1.37 1.38
CA LYS A 102 17.49 -1.68 1.48
C LYS A 102 18.06 -2.07 0.11
N HIS A 103 18.54 -3.30 -0.06
CA HIS A 103 19.10 -3.81 -1.31
C HIS A 103 18.05 -4.51 -2.18
N SER A 104 16.84 -4.67 -1.70
CA SER A 104 15.75 -5.37 -2.38
C SER A 104 14.73 -4.36 -2.93
N GLY A 105 13.90 -4.78 -3.87
CA GLY A 105 12.91 -3.90 -4.48
C GLY A 105 11.75 -4.65 -5.09
N VAL A 106 10.59 -4.01 -5.15
CA VAL A 106 9.46 -4.47 -5.97
C VAL A 106 9.29 -3.51 -7.14
N LYS A 107 9.06 -4.07 -8.32
CA LYS A 107 8.77 -3.38 -9.57
C LYS A 107 7.41 -3.84 -10.05
N GLN A 108 6.59 -2.90 -10.49
CA GLN A 108 5.36 -3.20 -11.20
C GLN A 108 5.35 -2.43 -12.52
N TYR A 109 5.03 -3.11 -13.61
CA TYR A 109 5.01 -2.51 -14.94
C TYR A 109 4.04 -3.24 -15.86
N PHE A 110 3.57 -2.52 -16.87
CA PHE A 110 2.77 -3.10 -17.94
C PHE A 110 3.72 -3.73 -18.97
N LYS A 111 3.67 -5.04 -19.12
CA LYS A 111 4.49 -5.83 -20.03
C LYS A 111 3.74 -6.09 -21.33
N GLU A 112 4.44 -5.89 -22.45
CA GLU A 112 3.99 -6.24 -23.80
C GLU A 112 2.60 -5.67 -24.14
N ASN A 113 2.23 -4.52 -23.56
CA ASN A 113 0.91 -3.92 -23.68
C ASN A 113 -0.25 -4.86 -23.36
N ARG A 114 -0.04 -5.93 -22.59
CA ARG A 114 -1.05 -6.98 -22.35
C ARG A 114 -1.16 -7.46 -20.92
N ALA A 115 -0.08 -7.37 -20.13
CA ALA A 115 -0.05 -7.96 -18.81
C ALA A 115 0.55 -7.02 -17.77
N LEU A 116 0.03 -7.04 -16.54
CA LEU A 116 0.64 -6.35 -15.42
C LEU A 116 1.57 -7.32 -14.69
N ARG A 117 2.87 -7.03 -14.69
CA ARG A 117 3.86 -7.79 -13.94
C ARG A 117 4.19 -7.08 -12.65
N THR A 118 4.09 -7.79 -11.54
CA THR A 118 4.62 -7.39 -10.22
C THR A 118 5.76 -8.32 -9.86
N GLU A 119 6.92 -7.76 -9.57
CA GLU A 119 8.17 -8.51 -9.42
C GLU A 119 8.96 -8.02 -8.22
N THR A 120 9.27 -8.92 -7.30
CA THR A 120 10.13 -8.63 -6.16
C THR A 120 11.51 -9.24 -6.40
N THR A 121 12.54 -8.39 -6.36
CA THR A 121 13.95 -8.75 -6.40
C THR A 121 14.54 -8.67 -4.99
N ILE A 122 15.11 -9.78 -4.51
CA ILE A 122 15.87 -9.88 -3.26
C ILE A 122 17.35 -10.00 -3.61
N ASN A 123 18.12 -8.91 -3.45
CA ASN A 123 19.57 -8.91 -3.68
C ASN A 123 20.37 -9.23 -2.40
N ASN A 124 19.75 -9.10 -1.22
CA ASN A 124 20.39 -9.47 0.02
C ASN A 124 19.38 -10.12 0.99
N PRO A 125 19.37 -11.46 1.12
CA PRO A 125 18.53 -12.18 2.09
C PRO A 125 18.65 -11.69 3.54
N GLN A 126 19.83 -11.16 3.93
CA GLN A 126 20.06 -10.65 5.28
C GLN A 126 19.21 -9.41 5.59
N ASP A 127 18.73 -8.68 4.58
CA ASP A 127 17.78 -7.59 4.77
C ASP A 127 16.49 -8.06 5.47
N PHE A 128 16.21 -9.36 5.40
CA PHE A 128 15.06 -10.06 5.96
C PHE A 128 15.43 -11.04 7.09
N ASP A 129 16.62 -10.91 7.69
CA ASP A 129 17.11 -11.81 8.74
C ASP A 129 17.22 -13.28 8.28
N VAL A 130 17.52 -13.49 6.99
CA VAL A 130 17.69 -14.82 6.38
C VAL A 130 19.13 -14.97 5.86
N GLY A 131 19.74 -16.13 6.08
CA GLY A 131 21.05 -16.44 5.51
C GLY A 131 21.01 -16.60 3.98
N LYS A 132 22.15 -16.42 3.31
CA LYS A 132 22.25 -16.58 1.85
C LYS A 132 22.26 -18.04 1.39
N ASP A 133 22.20 -19.00 2.29
CA ASP A 133 22.24 -20.42 1.94
C ASP A 133 21.09 -20.82 1.00
N LEU A 134 21.39 -21.73 0.07
CA LEU A 134 20.39 -22.25 -0.86
C LEU A 134 19.20 -22.90 -0.12
N SER A 135 19.37 -23.48 1.07
CA SER A 135 18.28 -24.05 1.88
C SER A 135 17.13 -23.07 2.11
N ASN A 136 17.42 -21.76 2.11
CA ASN A 136 16.44 -20.71 2.37
C ASN A 136 15.61 -20.32 1.14
N TRP A 137 15.85 -20.93 -0.03
CA TRP A 137 15.22 -20.50 -1.29
C TRP A 137 13.69 -20.55 -1.25
N MET A 138 13.09 -21.58 -0.62
CA MET A 138 11.63 -21.69 -0.54
C MET A 138 11.05 -20.58 0.33
N TYR A 139 11.70 -20.27 1.45
CA TYR A 139 11.29 -19.19 2.33
C TYR A 139 11.37 -17.84 1.63
N LEU A 140 12.49 -17.55 0.94
CA LEU A 140 12.66 -16.32 0.18
C LEU A 140 11.64 -16.21 -0.97
N ARG A 141 11.31 -17.32 -1.63
CA ARG A 141 10.27 -17.35 -2.67
C ARG A 141 8.90 -16.99 -2.09
N GLN A 142 8.52 -17.59 -0.96
CA GLN A 142 7.26 -17.30 -0.28
C GLN A 142 7.20 -15.85 0.21
N LEU A 143 8.31 -15.34 0.74
CA LEU A 143 8.44 -13.95 1.18
C LEU A 143 8.24 -12.98 0.01
N ALA A 144 8.94 -13.19 -1.11
CA ALA A 144 8.82 -12.35 -2.30
C ALA A 144 7.41 -12.42 -2.92
N ALA A 145 6.80 -13.62 -2.97
CA ALA A 145 5.41 -13.78 -3.39
C ALA A 145 4.44 -13.02 -2.47
N ALA A 146 4.64 -13.07 -1.15
CA ALA A 146 3.84 -12.33 -0.19
C ALA A 146 3.99 -10.80 -0.35
N ILE A 147 5.20 -10.32 -0.70
CA ILE A 147 5.45 -8.91 -1.02
C ILE A 147 4.63 -8.48 -2.24
N ASN A 148 4.67 -9.25 -3.33
CA ASN A 148 3.86 -9.00 -4.52
C ASN A 148 2.36 -8.94 -4.19
N GLN A 149 1.86 -9.90 -3.40
CA GLN A 149 0.46 -9.96 -3.00
C GLN A 149 0.04 -8.78 -2.12
N ARG A 150 0.92 -8.31 -1.22
CA ARG A 150 0.64 -7.13 -0.38
C ARG A 150 0.51 -5.85 -1.20
N LEU A 151 1.35 -5.68 -2.23
CA LEU A 151 1.26 -4.54 -3.14
C LEU A 151 -0.10 -4.56 -3.87
N LEU A 152 -0.45 -5.69 -4.48
CA LEU A 152 -1.73 -5.84 -5.19
C LEU A 152 -2.95 -5.67 -4.27
N ALA A 153 -2.88 -6.18 -3.04
CA ALA A 153 -3.95 -6.00 -2.06
C ALA A 153 -4.16 -4.52 -1.71
N ASN A 154 -3.07 -3.74 -1.60
CA ASN A 154 -3.15 -2.30 -1.37
C ASN A 154 -3.80 -1.57 -2.56
N GLU A 155 -3.41 -1.92 -3.78
CA GLU A 155 -3.99 -1.36 -5.02
C GLU A 155 -5.47 -1.67 -5.14
N ARG A 156 -5.88 -2.91 -4.85
CA ARG A 156 -7.29 -3.32 -4.85
C ARG A 156 -8.13 -2.50 -3.88
N ILE A 157 -7.63 -2.26 -2.67
CA ILE A 157 -8.36 -1.48 -1.66
C ILE A 157 -8.52 -0.02 -2.11
N SER A 158 -7.47 0.55 -2.71
CA SER A 158 -7.52 1.88 -3.29
C SER A 158 -8.65 2.00 -4.31
N GLN A 159 -8.84 1.00 -5.18
CA GLN A 159 -9.89 1.02 -6.21
C GLN A 159 -11.29 0.59 -5.71
N HIS A 160 -11.37 -0.19 -4.63
CA HIS A 160 -12.64 -0.65 -4.03
C HIS A 160 -12.94 0.04 -2.69
N CYS A 161 -12.81 1.36 -2.65
CA CYS A 161 -12.99 2.16 -1.43
C CYS A 161 -14.39 2.77 -1.27
N LEU A 162 -15.33 2.51 -2.20
CA LEU A 162 -16.71 3.01 -2.11
C LEU A 162 -17.38 2.59 -0.79
N LEU A 163 -18.16 3.52 -0.23
CA LEU A 163 -18.95 3.34 0.98
C LEU A 163 -20.42 3.53 0.67
N SER A 164 -21.29 2.83 1.40
CA SER A 164 -22.72 3.18 1.46
C SER A 164 -22.91 4.47 2.25
N ALA A 165 -24.07 5.13 2.08
CA ALA A 165 -24.42 6.33 2.85
C ALA A 165 -24.36 6.06 4.38
N GLN A 166 -24.94 4.95 4.85
CA GLN A 166 -24.86 4.55 6.25
C GLN A 166 -23.41 4.30 6.70
N GLY A 167 -22.60 3.69 5.82
CA GLY A 167 -21.17 3.50 6.04
C GLY A 167 -20.41 4.83 6.14
N PHE A 168 -20.84 5.88 5.46
CA PHE A 168 -20.28 7.22 5.57
C PHE A 168 -20.73 7.91 6.87
N PHE A 169 -22.03 7.94 7.16
CA PHE A 169 -22.60 8.56 8.38
C PHE A 169 -22.04 7.98 9.66
N ARG A 170 -21.82 6.65 9.69
CA ARG A 170 -21.14 6.00 10.82
C ARG A 170 -19.79 6.64 11.14
N VAL A 171 -19.04 7.12 10.14
CA VAL A 171 -17.74 7.78 10.34
C VAL A 171 -17.93 9.22 10.82
N THR A 172 -18.80 9.98 10.16
CA THR A 172 -18.90 11.43 10.29
C THR A 172 -19.80 11.92 11.42
N GLU A 173 -20.78 11.13 11.84
CA GLU A 173 -21.70 11.46 12.94
C GLU A 173 -21.15 11.01 14.30
N PRO A 174 -21.66 11.46 15.46
CA PRO A 174 -21.32 10.85 16.74
C PRO A 174 -21.78 9.38 16.83
N THR A 175 -21.03 8.52 17.54
CA THR A 175 -21.43 7.13 17.80
C THR A 175 -21.31 6.80 19.27
N VAL A 176 -22.23 5.99 19.79
CA VAL A 176 -22.16 5.44 21.14
C VAL A 176 -21.64 4.00 21.03
N ALA A 177 -20.55 3.69 21.73
CA ALA A 177 -20.02 2.34 21.82
C ALA A 177 -20.96 1.45 22.66
N PRO A 178 -20.92 0.12 22.52
CA PRO A 178 -21.71 -0.79 23.35
C PRO A 178 -21.47 -0.61 24.86
N SER A 179 -20.31 -0.07 25.25
CA SER A 179 -19.97 0.29 26.63
C SER A 179 -20.61 1.61 27.12
N GLY A 180 -21.50 2.23 26.33
CA GLY A 180 -22.14 3.51 26.65
C GLY A 180 -21.27 4.76 26.37
N GLN A 181 -19.99 4.59 26.02
CA GLN A 181 -19.08 5.71 25.76
C GLN A 181 -19.32 6.34 24.39
N ARG A 182 -19.37 7.68 24.32
CA ARG A 182 -19.53 8.41 23.06
C ARG A 182 -18.18 8.68 22.37
N ALA A 183 -18.13 8.47 21.05
CA ALA A 183 -17.05 8.94 20.18
C ALA A 183 -17.58 10.02 19.21
N PRO A 184 -16.99 11.22 19.19
CA PRO A 184 -17.29 12.22 18.19
C PRO A 184 -16.97 11.73 16.77
N GLY A 185 -17.77 12.20 15.82
CA GLY A 185 -17.58 11.95 14.40
C GLY A 185 -16.22 12.41 13.88
N LEU A 186 -15.70 11.69 12.89
CA LEU A 186 -14.47 12.01 12.18
C LEU A 186 -14.84 12.85 10.96
N ARG A 187 -14.75 14.18 11.10
CA ARG A 187 -15.22 15.13 10.08
C ARG A 187 -14.29 15.13 8.86
N ILE A 188 -14.89 15.11 7.67
CA ILE A 188 -14.14 15.27 6.42
C ILE A 188 -13.55 16.69 6.35
N GLY A 189 -12.37 16.84 5.76
CA GLY A 189 -11.69 18.13 5.64
C GLY A 189 -10.97 18.62 6.91
N GLN A 190 -11.27 18.08 8.10
CA GLN A 190 -10.52 18.45 9.30
C GLN A 190 -9.06 17.93 9.20
N PRO A 191 -8.02 18.80 9.29
CA PRO A 191 -6.63 18.41 9.01
C PRO A 191 -6.16 17.19 9.80
N ARG A 192 -6.38 17.17 11.12
CA ARG A 192 -6.05 16.04 12.00
C ARG A 192 -6.72 14.73 11.59
N VAL A 193 -7.97 14.79 11.14
CA VAL A 193 -8.72 13.59 10.72
C VAL A 193 -8.21 13.10 9.36
N MET A 194 -7.92 14.01 8.43
CA MET A 194 -7.37 13.65 7.12
C MET A 194 -5.97 13.06 7.27
N ALA A 195 -5.13 13.63 8.15
CA ALA A 195 -3.84 13.06 8.52
C ALA A 195 -3.99 11.66 9.14
N LEU A 196 -4.97 11.42 10.01
CA LEU A 196 -5.25 10.08 10.55
C LEU A 196 -5.64 9.07 9.46
N PHE A 197 -6.50 9.43 8.52
CA PHE A 197 -6.88 8.53 7.42
C PHE A 197 -5.71 8.25 6.48
N ALA A 198 -4.93 9.28 6.13
CA ALA A 198 -3.72 9.12 5.34
C ALA A 198 -2.68 8.26 6.08
N ALA A 199 -2.60 8.40 7.40
CA ALA A 199 -1.77 7.59 8.27
C ALA A 199 -2.23 6.12 8.31
N LEU A 200 -3.54 5.87 8.39
CA LEU A 200 -4.10 4.51 8.34
C LEU A 200 -3.88 3.83 6.98
N CYS A 201 -3.91 4.57 5.87
CA CYS A 201 -3.54 4.00 4.57
C CYS A 201 -2.12 3.41 4.59
N ARG A 202 -1.21 3.98 5.41
CA ARG A 202 0.13 3.45 5.67
C ARG A 202 0.15 2.26 6.64
N PHE A 203 -0.97 1.62 6.95
CA PHE A 203 -0.98 0.34 7.65
C PHE A 203 -1.91 -0.70 7.03
N THR A 204 -2.58 -0.36 5.92
CA THR A 204 -3.47 -1.24 5.16
C THR A 204 -2.86 -2.61 4.82
N PRO A 205 -1.58 -2.76 4.42
CA PRO A 205 -0.98 -4.06 4.11
C PRO A 205 -0.50 -4.86 5.34
N THR A 206 -0.55 -4.28 6.54
CA THR A 206 0.10 -4.88 7.73
C THR A 206 -0.67 -6.09 8.25
N LEU A 207 -0.02 -7.25 8.30
CA LEU A 207 -0.58 -8.46 8.92
C LEU A 207 -0.43 -8.43 10.45
N ASN A 208 0.67 -7.88 10.97
CA ASN A 208 0.98 -7.83 12.41
C ASN A 208 0.40 -6.59 13.13
N GLY A 209 -0.38 -5.77 12.43
CA GLY A 209 -0.89 -4.50 12.96
C GLY A 209 0.19 -3.48 13.34
N PHE A 210 -0.24 -2.38 13.94
CA PHE A 210 0.60 -1.24 14.35
C PHE A 210 0.33 -0.85 15.81
N ARG A 211 1.28 -0.16 16.43
CA ARG A 211 1.19 0.35 17.80
C ARG A 211 0.98 1.87 17.78
N HIS A 212 0.59 2.42 18.93
CA HIS A 212 0.50 3.87 19.15
C HIS A 212 1.78 4.61 18.70
N ARG A 213 2.95 4.12 19.13
CA ARG A 213 4.26 4.70 18.78
C ARG A 213 4.60 4.63 17.29
N ASP A 214 3.96 3.73 16.54
CA ASP A 214 4.20 3.58 15.11
C ASP A 214 3.35 4.58 14.32
N LEU A 215 2.12 4.84 14.77
CA LEU A 215 1.17 5.73 14.10
C LEU A 215 1.40 7.22 14.42
N ARG A 216 1.78 7.55 15.67
CA ARG A 216 1.88 8.97 16.11
C ARG A 216 2.86 9.81 15.26
N PRO A 217 4.11 9.36 15.00
CA PRO A 217 5.06 10.16 14.23
C PRO A 217 4.57 10.45 12.81
N ILE A 218 3.88 9.47 12.21
CA ILE A 218 3.31 9.61 10.87
C ILE A 218 2.23 10.71 10.84
N VAL A 219 1.38 10.79 11.86
CA VAL A 219 0.35 11.82 11.96
C VAL A 219 0.97 13.19 12.19
N GLN A 220 2.02 13.29 13.00
CA GLN A 220 2.81 14.52 13.21
C GLN A 220 3.39 15.02 11.89
N ASP A 221 4.06 14.15 11.14
CA ASP A 221 4.66 14.47 9.84
C ASP A 221 3.61 14.96 8.83
N LEU A 222 2.45 14.30 8.78
CA LEU A 222 1.35 14.65 7.86
C LEU A 222 0.64 15.96 8.24
N LEU A 223 0.71 16.35 9.51
CA LEU A 223 0.17 17.62 9.99
C LEU A 223 1.18 18.77 9.87
N HIS A 224 2.46 18.46 9.60
CA HIS A 224 3.54 19.44 9.61
C HIS A 224 3.69 20.16 10.97
N VAL A 225 3.51 19.43 12.07
CA VAL A 225 3.57 19.97 13.43
C VAL A 225 4.73 19.39 14.24
N SER A 226 5.16 20.11 15.28
CA SER A 226 6.19 19.64 16.20
C SER A 226 5.70 18.39 16.97
N PRO A 227 6.61 17.51 17.45
CA PRO A 227 6.24 16.39 18.30
C PRO A 227 5.41 16.75 19.54
N ASP A 228 5.51 17.99 20.01
CA ASP A 228 4.80 18.47 21.21
C ASP A 228 3.36 18.93 20.92
N ASP A 229 3.05 19.35 19.69
CA ASP A 229 1.74 19.86 19.28
C ASP A 229 0.71 18.75 19.07
N TYR A 230 1.17 17.56 18.67
CA TYR A 230 0.35 16.35 18.62
C TYR A 230 0.76 15.34 19.68
N SER A 231 0.11 15.42 20.84
CA SER A 231 0.55 14.72 22.05
C SER A 231 0.22 13.22 22.09
N ALA A 232 0.85 12.50 23.02
CA ALA A 232 0.54 11.08 23.26
C ALA A 232 -0.92 10.84 23.67
N SER A 233 -1.50 11.77 24.44
CA SER A 233 -2.89 11.69 24.89
C SER A 233 -3.87 11.93 23.74
N GLN A 234 -3.55 12.86 22.84
CA GLN A 234 -4.30 13.07 21.60
C GLN A 234 -4.29 11.83 20.69
N MET A 235 -3.14 11.17 20.52
CA MET A 235 -3.08 9.91 19.77
C MET A 235 -3.90 8.79 20.45
N THR A 236 -3.86 8.70 21.79
CA THR A 236 -4.68 7.73 22.54
C THR A 236 -6.18 7.99 22.31
N TYR A 237 -6.57 9.26 22.34
CA TYR A 237 -7.94 9.69 22.06
C TYR A 237 -8.37 9.33 20.63
N ASP A 238 -7.52 9.56 19.63
CA ASP A 238 -7.84 9.21 18.25
C ASP A 238 -7.90 7.70 18.02
N LEU A 239 -6.99 6.90 18.61
CA LEU A 239 -7.10 5.43 18.56
C LEU A 239 -8.41 4.93 19.16
N ARG A 240 -8.88 5.55 20.25
CA ARG A 240 -10.18 5.22 20.85
C ARG A 240 -11.32 5.55 19.89
N ARG A 241 -11.30 6.74 19.27
CA ARG A 241 -12.30 7.12 18.26
C ARG A 241 -12.31 6.15 17.08
N LEU A 242 -11.15 5.87 16.48
CA LEU A 242 -11.01 4.91 15.37
C LEU A 242 -11.57 3.53 15.73
N ARG A 243 -11.37 3.07 16.98
CA ARG A 243 -11.95 1.81 17.48
C ARG A 243 -13.47 1.85 17.59
N PHE A 244 -14.02 2.90 18.20
CA PHE A 244 -15.47 3.03 18.37
C PHE A 244 -16.18 3.19 17.02
N LYS A 245 -15.49 3.76 16.04
CA LYS A 245 -15.92 3.79 14.63
C LYS A 245 -15.76 2.46 13.90
N GLY A 246 -15.14 1.45 14.50
CA GLY A 246 -14.90 0.14 13.89
C GLY A 246 -13.88 0.17 12.76
N LEU A 247 -13.08 1.23 12.65
CA LEU A 247 -12.04 1.37 11.63
C LEU A 247 -10.81 0.54 11.97
N ILE A 248 -10.54 0.36 13.27
CA ILE A 248 -9.44 -0.47 13.77
C ILE A 248 -9.94 -1.38 14.88
N LYS A 249 -9.30 -2.53 15.05
CA LYS A 249 -9.50 -3.47 16.15
C LYS A 249 -8.19 -3.64 16.91
N ARG A 250 -8.25 -3.68 18.25
CA ARG A 250 -7.08 -4.03 19.08
C ARG A 250 -6.90 -5.55 19.06
N ILE A 251 -5.66 -6.01 18.94
CA ILE A 251 -5.31 -7.43 19.07
C ILE A 251 -5.24 -7.77 20.57
N ASP A 252 -6.02 -8.77 20.99
CA ASP A 252 -6.11 -9.19 22.38
C ASP A 252 -4.73 -9.60 22.95
N GLY A 253 -4.51 -9.31 24.24
CA GLY A 253 -3.22 -9.55 24.89
C GLY A 253 -2.07 -8.65 24.43
N THR A 254 -2.30 -7.67 23.54
CA THR A 254 -1.23 -6.80 23.03
C THR A 254 -1.61 -5.31 23.00
N HIS A 255 -0.63 -4.46 22.70
CA HIS A 255 -0.84 -3.03 22.39
C HIS A 255 -0.92 -2.74 20.89
N ARG A 256 -1.21 -3.77 20.07
CA ARG A 256 -1.28 -3.66 18.60
C ARG A 256 -2.72 -3.48 18.13
N TYR A 257 -2.87 -2.79 17.02
CA TYR A 257 -4.13 -2.56 16.32
C TYR A 257 -4.02 -3.04 14.88
N ILE A 258 -5.09 -3.64 14.36
CA ILE A 258 -5.25 -3.98 12.94
C ILE A 258 -6.33 -3.08 12.34
N ILE A 259 -6.17 -2.72 11.08
CA ILE A 259 -7.22 -1.99 10.33
C ILE A 259 -8.24 -3.01 9.82
N THR A 260 -9.51 -2.75 10.10
CA THR A 260 -10.62 -3.58 9.63
C THR A 260 -10.83 -3.39 8.12
N THR A 261 -11.53 -4.31 7.45
CA THR A 261 -11.89 -4.15 6.03
C THR A 261 -12.63 -2.84 5.78
N TYR A 262 -13.55 -2.48 6.69
CA TYR A 262 -14.26 -1.20 6.63
C TYR A 262 -13.33 0.00 6.82
N GLY A 263 -12.42 -0.05 7.82
CA GLY A 263 -11.43 1.01 8.04
C GLY A 263 -10.50 1.25 6.87
N ARG A 264 -10.12 0.18 6.16
CA ARG A 264 -9.30 0.27 4.94
C ARG A 264 -10.02 1.04 3.82
N ARG A 265 -11.30 0.75 3.60
CA ARG A 265 -12.13 1.46 2.61
C ARG A 265 -12.31 2.93 2.98
N VAL A 266 -12.68 3.20 4.24
CA VAL A 266 -12.86 4.56 4.75
C VAL A 266 -11.58 5.37 4.60
N ALA A 267 -10.44 4.85 5.09
CA ALA A 267 -9.17 5.55 5.01
C ALA A 267 -8.80 5.86 3.55
N ALA A 268 -8.89 4.88 2.66
CA ALA A 268 -8.58 5.06 1.24
C ALA A 268 -9.50 6.10 0.58
N LEU A 269 -10.82 6.02 0.80
CA LEU A 269 -11.78 6.96 0.22
C LEU A 269 -11.54 8.38 0.73
N MET A 270 -11.46 8.56 2.04
CA MET A 270 -11.31 9.90 2.63
C MET A 270 -9.98 10.54 2.22
N THR A 271 -8.89 9.78 2.19
CA THR A 271 -7.59 10.29 1.71
C THR A 271 -7.62 10.63 0.22
N LYS A 272 -8.27 9.81 -0.62
CA LYS A 272 -8.44 10.11 -2.05
C LYS A 272 -9.23 11.38 -2.28
N LEU A 273 -10.37 11.54 -1.61
CA LEU A 273 -11.21 12.72 -1.71
C LEU A 273 -10.44 13.97 -1.26
N HIS A 274 -9.76 13.90 -0.11
CA HIS A 274 -8.93 14.99 0.40
C HIS A 274 -7.86 15.42 -0.60
N ASN A 275 -7.07 14.49 -1.12
CA ASN A 275 -5.96 14.80 -2.02
C ASN A 275 -6.45 15.30 -3.39
N ARG A 276 -7.45 14.65 -3.98
CA ARG A 276 -7.90 14.98 -5.35
C ARG A 276 -8.78 16.22 -5.40
N ILE A 277 -9.71 16.36 -4.45
CA ILE A 277 -10.72 17.44 -4.48
C ILE A 277 -10.20 18.64 -3.69
N PHE A 278 -9.78 18.43 -2.45
CA PHE A 278 -9.49 19.55 -1.55
C PHE A 278 -8.07 20.10 -1.66
N ASN A 279 -7.11 19.34 -2.22
CA ASN A 279 -5.75 19.83 -2.43
C ASN A 279 -5.46 20.16 -3.89
N VAL A 280 -5.89 19.33 -4.85
CA VAL A 280 -5.60 19.57 -6.27
C VAL A 280 -6.67 20.42 -6.95
N ALA A 281 -7.95 20.07 -6.81
CA ALA A 281 -9.01 20.84 -7.48
C ALA A 281 -9.17 22.24 -6.89
N SER A 282 -9.09 22.40 -5.56
CA SER A 282 -9.14 23.72 -4.91
C SER A 282 -8.03 24.69 -5.34
N LEU A 283 -6.84 24.17 -5.65
CA LEU A 283 -5.73 24.98 -6.17
C LEU A 283 -5.89 25.30 -7.66
N ALA A 284 -6.58 24.43 -8.41
CA ALA A 284 -6.83 24.61 -9.84
C ALA A 284 -8.05 25.51 -10.13
N PHE A 285 -9.00 25.58 -9.21
CA PHE A 285 -10.19 26.43 -9.29
C PHE A 285 -10.04 27.60 -8.32
N SER A 286 -9.47 28.71 -8.79
CA SER A 286 -9.79 30.02 -8.20
C SER A 286 -11.26 30.34 -8.50
N ASP A 287 -11.95 31.04 -7.58
CA ASP A 287 -13.41 31.10 -7.38
C ASP A 287 -14.34 31.31 -8.60
N HIS A 288 -13.81 31.53 -9.82
CA HIS A 288 -14.57 31.83 -11.03
C HIS A 288 -14.13 31.07 -12.29
N THR A 289 -13.34 30.00 -12.20
CA THR A 289 -13.00 29.20 -13.40
C THR A 289 -14.08 28.18 -13.71
N ALA A 290 -14.70 28.30 -14.89
CA ALA A 290 -15.60 27.28 -15.41
C ALA A 290 -14.88 25.92 -15.50
N LEU A 291 -15.58 24.83 -15.16
CA LEU A 291 -15.05 23.49 -15.31
C LEU A 291 -14.57 23.28 -16.76
N PRO A 292 -13.34 22.78 -16.98
CA PRO A 292 -12.88 22.43 -18.32
C PRO A 292 -13.88 21.49 -19.00
N HIS A 293 -14.17 21.72 -20.28
CA HIS A 293 -15.19 20.99 -21.03
C HIS A 293 -15.10 19.45 -20.88
N PRO A 294 -13.91 18.81 -20.91
CA PRO A 294 -13.81 17.36 -20.69
C PRO A 294 -14.29 16.92 -19.30
N LEU A 295 -14.04 17.73 -18.28
CA LEU A 295 -14.45 17.45 -16.91
C LEU A 295 -15.97 17.66 -16.74
N ALA A 296 -16.53 18.71 -17.33
CA ALA A 296 -17.97 18.95 -17.35
C ALA A 296 -18.73 17.80 -18.03
N GLN A 297 -18.22 17.30 -19.16
CA GLN A 297 -18.80 16.15 -19.86
C GLN A 297 -18.71 14.87 -19.03
N ALA A 298 -17.59 14.63 -18.35
CA ALA A 298 -17.45 13.49 -17.45
C ALA A 298 -18.40 13.56 -16.25
N PHE A 299 -18.60 14.75 -15.67
CA PHE A 299 -19.59 14.96 -14.59
C PHE A 299 -21.01 14.67 -15.07
N LYS A 300 -21.40 15.21 -16.22
CA LYS A 300 -22.71 14.91 -16.81
C LYS A 300 -22.91 13.42 -17.04
N GLN A 301 -21.89 12.72 -17.55
CA GLN A 301 -21.95 11.27 -17.74
C GLN A 301 -22.13 10.52 -16.41
N ILE A 302 -21.47 10.97 -15.33
CA ILE A 302 -21.66 10.40 -14.00
C ILE A 302 -23.10 10.62 -13.52
N ASP A 303 -23.64 11.84 -13.67
CA ASP A 303 -25.02 12.16 -13.28
C ASP A 303 -26.04 11.30 -14.04
N ASP A 304 -25.86 11.15 -15.36
CA ASP A 304 -26.73 10.35 -16.21
C ASP A 304 -26.71 8.86 -15.78
N GLU A 305 -25.54 8.30 -15.50
CA GLU A 305 -25.41 6.90 -15.03
C GLU A 305 -25.94 6.71 -13.60
N LEU A 306 -25.75 7.69 -12.71
CA LEU A 306 -26.35 7.67 -11.38
C LEU A 306 -27.88 7.71 -11.47
N ALA A 307 -28.44 8.54 -12.35
CA ALA A 307 -29.88 8.61 -12.57
C ALA A 307 -30.45 7.27 -13.06
N LYS A 308 -29.75 6.59 -13.97
CA LYS A 308 -30.12 5.22 -14.39
C LYS A 308 -30.09 4.25 -13.22
N LEU A 309 -29.01 4.23 -12.43
CA LEU A 309 -28.91 3.34 -11.27
C LEU A 309 -29.99 3.58 -10.22
N VAL A 310 -30.35 4.84 -9.96
CA VAL A 310 -31.44 5.20 -9.04
C VAL A 310 -32.79 4.74 -9.59
N SER A 311 -33.03 4.92 -10.89
CA SER A 311 -34.22 4.44 -11.59
C SER A 311 -34.34 2.91 -11.53
N ASP A 312 -33.26 2.20 -11.85
CA ASP A 312 -33.19 0.73 -11.86
C ASP A 312 -33.35 0.14 -10.46
N ALA A 313 -32.87 0.85 -9.44
CA ALA A 313 -33.07 0.48 -8.04
C ALA A 313 -34.47 0.84 -7.50
N HIS A 314 -35.32 1.46 -8.31
CA HIS A 314 -36.63 2.00 -7.90
C HIS A 314 -36.57 2.96 -6.70
N LEU A 315 -35.43 3.63 -6.50
CA LEU A 315 -35.19 4.55 -5.38
C LEU A 315 -35.59 5.99 -5.73
N ALA A 316 -36.69 6.17 -6.45
CA ALA A 316 -37.18 7.51 -6.76
C ALA A 316 -37.51 8.26 -5.45
N PRO A 317 -37.09 9.52 -5.28
CA PRO A 317 -37.50 10.31 -4.14
C PRO A 317 -39.03 10.42 -4.14
N SER A 318 -39.66 10.12 -3.00
CA SER A 318 -41.08 10.43 -2.81
C SER A 318 -41.27 11.92 -3.09
N LYS A 319 -42.08 12.27 -4.09
CA LYS A 319 -42.49 13.66 -4.32
C LYS A 319 -43.21 14.14 -3.05
N THR A 320 -42.55 14.98 -2.25
CA THR A 320 -43.22 15.86 -1.27
C THR A 320 -43.82 17.06 -1.97
#